data_AF-A0A926QIW4-F1
#
_entry.id   AF-A0A926QIW4-F1
#
_cell.length_a   1.000
_cell.length_b   1.000
_cell.length_c   1.000
_cell.angle_alpha   90.00
_cell.angle_beta   90.00
_cell.angle_gamma   90.00
#
_symmetry.space_group_name_H-M   'P 1'
#
loop_
_entity.id
_entity.type
_entity.pdbx_description
1 polymer ?
#
loop_
_entity_poly.entity_id
_entity_poly.type
_entity_poly.pdbx_seq_one_letter_code
_entity_poly.pdbx_strand_id
1 'polypeptide(L)' 'MAWHNVLDTEQLTVKLDDQDAAALQEINDGGISPNYVTIRLAEAEIDELVTALLQIKQSIQRF' A
#
# COMPACT_ATOMS: atom_id res chain seq x y z
N MET A 1 0.45 -19.60 7.27
CA MET A 1 0.27 -18.26 6.68
C MET A 1 -0.45 -17.41 7.71
N ALA A 2 0.22 -16.40 8.23
CA ALA A 2 -0.40 -15.35 9.03
C ALA A 2 -0.19 -14.05 8.26
N TRP A 3 -1.29 -13.39 7.91
CA TRP A 3 -1.25 -12.06 7.30
C TRP A 3 -1.34 -11.04 8.41
N HIS A 4 -0.42 -10.09 8.45
CA HIS A 4 -0.41 -9.05 9.47
C HIS A 4 -0.91 -7.75 8.86
N ASN A 5 -2.11 -7.30 9.28
CA ASN A 5 -2.64 -6.01 8.86
C ASN A 5 -1.79 -4.89 9.49
N VAL A 6 -1.16 -4.07 8.64
CA VAL A 6 -0.35 -2.92 9.03
C VAL A 6 -1.18 -1.63 8.96
N LEU A 7 -2.04 -1.53 7.95
CA LEU A 7 -3.00 -0.44 7.77
C LEU A 7 -4.32 -1.04 7.30
N ASP A 8 -5.43 -0.60 7.90
CA ASP A 8 -6.78 -1.04 7.53
C ASP A 8 -7.72 0.17 7.60
N THR A 9 -8.11 0.64 6.41
CA THR A 9 -9.05 1.76 6.22
C THR A 9 -10.04 1.40 5.13
N GLU A 10 -11.15 2.12 5.02
CA GLU A 10 -12.19 1.81 4.01
C GLU A 10 -11.66 1.79 2.56
N GLN A 11 -10.67 2.62 2.26
CA GLN A 11 -10.15 2.81 0.90
C GLN A 11 -8.78 2.16 0.65
N LEU A 12 -8.05 1.80 1.71
CA LEU A 12 -6.69 1.29 1.61
C LEU A 12 -6.40 0.29 2.72
N THR A 13 -5.94 -0.89 2.32
CA THR A 13 -5.41 -1.90 3.24
C THR A 13 -3.97 -2.22 2.87
N VAL A 14 -3.11 -2.38 3.89
CA VAL A 14 -1.72 -2.84 3.73
C VAL A 14 -1.48 -4.00 4.68
N LYS A 15 -0.98 -5.12 4.14
CA LYS A 15 -0.71 -6.35 4.88
C LYS A 15 0.72 -6.81 4.65
N LEU A 16 1.34 -7.40 5.67
CA LEU A 16 2.60 -8.13 5.56
C LEU A 16 2.32 -9.63 5.37
N ASP A 17 3.00 -10.21 4.39
CA ASP A 17 3.15 -11.66 4.22
C ASP A 17 4.41 -12.14 4.94
N ASP A 18 4.24 -12.81 6.08
CA ASP A 18 5.35 -13.33 6.87
C ASP A 18 6.14 -14.44 6.18
N GLN A 19 5.58 -15.09 5.14
CA GLN A 19 6.27 -16.19 4.46
C GLN A 19 7.24 -15.69 3.41
N ASP A 20 6.80 -14.72 2.63
CA ASP A 20 7.55 -14.24 1.47
C ASP A 20 8.17 -12.85 1.70
N ALA A 21 8.04 -12.31 2.92
CA ALA A 21 8.52 -10.98 3.31
C ALA A 21 8.07 -9.88 2.32
N ALA A 22 6.82 -9.99 1.86
CA ALA A 22 6.23 -9.10 0.86
C ALA A 22 5.08 -8.30 1.48
N ALA A 23 4.88 -7.08 0.99
CA ALA A 23 3.69 -6.31 1.31
C ALA A 23 2.59 -6.58 0.28
N LEU A 24 1.35 -6.64 0.75
CA LEU A 24 0.16 -6.53 -0.09
C LEU A 24 -0.50 -5.18 0.19
N GLN A 25 -0.65 -4.39 -0.87
CA GLN A 25 -1.41 -3.15 -0.84
C GLN A 25 -2.69 -3.34 -1.63
N GLU A 26 -3.83 -3.06 -1.02
CA GLU A 26 -5.13 -3.14 -1.66
C GLU A 26 -5.80 -1.76 -1.63
N ILE A 27 -6.21 -1.28 -2.80
CA ILE A 27 -6.87 0.01 -2.98
C ILE A 27 -8.31 -0.25 -3.41
N ASN A 28 -9.24 0.39 -2.70
CA ASN A 28 -10.66 0.40 -3.00
C ASN A 28 -11.06 1.78 -3.52
N ASP A 29 -11.64 1.83 -4.73
CA ASP A 29 -12.07 3.08 -5.36
C ASP A 29 -13.31 3.74 -4.72
N GLY A 30 -13.94 3.08 -3.75
CA GLY A 30 -15.08 3.61 -2.98
C GLY A 30 -16.39 3.66 -3.77
N GLY A 31 -16.47 2.99 -4.92
CA GLY A 31 -17.68 2.93 -5.74
C GLY A 31 -18.81 2.10 -5.11
N ILE A 32 -20.03 2.23 -5.64
CA ILE A 32 -21.18 1.38 -5.26
C ILE A 32 -20.89 -0.10 -5.55
N SER A 33 -20.13 -0.36 -6.61
CA SER A 33 -19.49 -1.64 -6.91
C SER A 33 -17.98 -1.40 -6.91
N PRO A 34 -17.32 -1.54 -5.75
CA PRO A 34 -15.94 -1.12 -5.61
C PRO A 34 -15.00 -1.99 -6.45
N ASN A 35 -14.09 -1.35 -7.17
CA ASN A 35 -12.97 -2.05 -7.81
C ASN A 35 -11.80 -2.11 -6.85
N TYR A 36 -11.29 -3.31 -6.64
CA TYR A 36 -10.12 -3.54 -5.82
C TYR A 36 -8.91 -3.77 -6.70
N VAL A 37 -7.87 -2.98 -6.48
CA VAL A 37 -6.55 -3.21 -7.07
C VAL A 37 -5.64 -3.69 -5.96
N THR A 38 -5.21 -4.94 -6.05
CA THR A 38 -4.23 -5.53 -5.14
C THR A 38 -2.87 -5.54 -5.82
N ILE A 39 -1.88 -4.94 -5.16
CA ILE A 39 -0.49 -4.88 -5.59
C ILE A 39 0.33 -5.65 -4.57
N ARG A 40 1.13 -6.60 -5.07
CA ARG A 40 2.15 -7.27 -4.27
C ARG A 40 3.48 -6.58 -4.49
N LEU A 41 4.15 -6.21 -3.41
CA LEU A 41 5.41 -5.49 -3.41
C LEU A 41 6.44 -6.31 -2.65
N ALA A 42 7.55 -6.62 -3.29
CA ALA A 42 8.76 -7.11 -2.63
C ALA A 42 9.46 -5.97 -1.86
N GLU A 43 10.38 -6.31 -0.97
CA GLU A 43 11.13 -5.34 -0.14
C GLU A 43 11.70 -4.16 -0.94
N ALA A 44 12.37 -4.42 -2.06
CA ALA A 44 12.93 -3.36 -2.90
C ALA A 44 11.87 -2.42 -3.50
N GLU A 45 10.71 -2.96 -3.90
CA GLU A 45 9.60 -2.18 -4.47
C GLU A 45 8.91 -1.34 -3.38
N ILE A 46 8.90 -1.81 -2.13
CA ILE A 46 8.44 -1.04 -0.97
C ILE A 46 9.33 0.18 -0.76
N ASP A 47 10.66 0.02 -0.79
CA ASP A 47 11.61 1.12 -0.63
C ASP A 47 11.47 2.19 -1.72
N GLU A 48 11.30 1.75 -2.98
CA GLU A 48 11.04 2.64 -4.11
C GLU A 48 9.73 3.43 -3.93
N LEU A 49 8.66 2.74 -3.55
CA LEU A 49 7.35 3.36 -3.33
C LEU A 49 7.38 4.37 -2.16
N VAL A 50 8.01 4.02 -1.03
CA VAL A 50 8.17 4.93 0.11
C VAL A 50 8.94 6.18 -0.30
N THR A 51 10.03 6.01 -1.06
CA THR A 51 10.83 7.13 -1.56
C THR A 51 9.99 8.06 -2.43
N ALA A 52 9.22 7.51 -3.38
CA ALA A 52 8.36 8.28 -4.26
C ALA A 52 7.26 9.04 -3.48
N LEU A 53 6.60 8.37 -2.52
CA LEU A 53 5.56 8.97 -1.68
C LEU A 53 6.10 10.13 -0.82
N LEU A 54 7.30 9.99 -0.27
CA LEU A 54 7.97 11.05 0.49
C LEU A 54 8.27 12.27 -0.39
N GLN A 55 8.76 12.07 -1.61
CA GLN A 55 9.01 13.15 -2.57
C GLN A 55 7.72 13.90 -2.94
N ILE A 56 6.62 13.17 -3.18
CA ILE A 56 5.30 13.76 -3.45
C ILE A 56 4.83 14.60 -2.25
N LYS A 57 4.90 14.05 -1.03
CA LYS A 57 4.50 14.75 0.20
C LYS A 57 5.27 16.06 0.38
N GLN A 58 6.58 16.04 0.18
CA GLN A 58 7.42 17.24 0.25
C GLN A 58 7.05 18.27 -0.82
N SER A 59 6.67 17.80 -2.01
CA SER A 59 6.25 18.68 -3.11
C SER A 59 4.92 19.37 -2.78
N ILE A 60 3.94 18.65 -2.24
CA ILE A 60 2.64 19.21 -1.82
C ILE A 60 2.82 20.30 -0.76
N GLN A 61 3.70 20.10 0.23
CA GLN A 61 3.93 21.07 1.32
C GLN A 61 4.64 22.37 0.88
N ARG A 62 5.21 22.39 -0.33
CA ARG A 62 5.87 23.58 -0.91
C ARG A 62 4.92 24.45 -1.74
N PHE A 63 3.71 23.97 -2.01
CA PHE A 63 2.61 24.74 -2.59
C PHE A 63 1.72 25.31 -1.49
#